data_AF-A0A6J8CP59-F1
#
_entry.id   AF-A0A6J8CP59-F1
#
_cell.length_a   1.000
_cell.length_b   1.000
_cell.length_c   1.000
_cell.angle_alpha   90.00
_cell.angle_beta   90.00
_cell.angle_gamma   90.00
#
_symmetry.space_group_name_H-M   'P 1'
#
loop_
_entity.id
_entity.type
_entity.pdbx_description
1 polymer ?
#
loop_
_entity_poly.entity_id
_entity_poly.type
_entity_poly.pdbx_seq_one_letter_code
_entity_poly.pdbx_strand_id
1 'polypeptide(L)'
;MLRELLAHFIPPDTLFDTVKRNRLLIYNMKSVDWSKIYETKDKGYMDFNIPLIYIIMRSCIPQIQPAKGWGSPKNPEAHEISLGDDIERCRRYLNSIMDRGNTTVSYQELNAFFSGFKDVARRFEIFLGKEPNEFVSQFDVLKTCSMDEDI
;
A
#
# COMPACT_ATOMS: atom_id res chain seq x y z
N MET A 1 -6.21 -1.12 5.65
CA MET A 1 -4.83 -0.59 5.75
C MET A 1 -4.46 0.50 4.73
N LEU A 2 -3.80 0.26 3.58
CA LEU A 2 -3.24 1.34 2.74
C LEU A 2 -4.28 2.34 2.20
N ARG A 3 -5.48 1.86 1.90
CA ARG A 3 -6.62 2.69 1.49
C ARG A 3 -7.08 3.64 2.59
N GLU A 4 -7.06 3.18 3.84
CA GLU A 4 -7.40 4.00 5.01
C GLU A 4 -6.32 5.02 5.31
N LEU A 5 -5.05 4.63 5.14
CA LEU A 5 -3.94 5.57 5.23
C LEU A 5 -4.06 6.67 4.16
N LEU A 6 -4.46 6.32 2.93
CA LEU A 6 -4.74 7.32 1.89
C LEU A 6 -5.89 8.25 2.30
N ALA A 7 -7.00 7.67 2.78
CA ALA A 7 -8.18 8.42 3.22
C ALA A 7 -7.90 9.38 4.38
N HIS A 8 -6.96 9.04 5.26
CA HIS A 8 -6.52 9.90 6.34
C HIS A 8 -5.87 11.19 5.84
N PHE A 9 -5.08 11.12 4.77
CA PHE A 9 -4.39 12.29 4.21
C PHE A 9 -5.20 13.03 3.16
N ILE A 10 -5.95 12.29 2.35
CA ILE A 10 -6.74 12.81 1.24
C ILE A 10 -8.13 12.21 1.37
N PRO A 11 -9.12 12.99 1.81
CA PRO A 11 -10.51 12.53 1.81
C PRO A 11 -10.98 12.16 0.39
N PRO A 12 -11.79 11.09 0.20
CA PRO A 12 -12.21 10.61 -1.12
C PRO A 12 -12.84 11.67 -2.03
N ASP A 13 -13.64 12.56 -1.45
CA ASP A 13 -14.32 13.67 -2.12
C ASP A 13 -13.37 14.75 -2.66
N THR A 14 -12.19 14.88 -2.05
CA THR A 14 -11.15 15.84 -2.46
C THR A 14 -10.09 15.25 -3.39
N LEU A 15 -10.11 13.93 -3.63
CA LEU A 15 -9.05 13.24 -4.35
C LEU A 15 -8.90 13.77 -5.78
N PHE A 16 -10.00 13.90 -6.52
CA PHE A 16 -9.97 14.31 -7.93
C PHE A 16 -9.26 15.66 -8.09
N ASP A 17 -9.64 16.64 -7.29
CA ASP A 17 -9.02 17.97 -7.30
C ASP A 17 -7.55 17.92 -6.87
N THR A 18 -7.22 17.08 -5.89
CA THR A 18 -5.85 16.89 -5.41
C THR A 18 -4.95 16.32 -6.52
N VAL A 19 -5.39 15.26 -7.21
CA VAL A 19 -4.65 14.67 -8.32
C VAL A 19 -4.55 15.64 -9.49
N LYS A 20 -5.62 16.37 -9.81
CA LYS A 20 -5.64 17.35 -10.91
C LYS A 20 -4.72 18.55 -10.68
N ARG A 21 -4.31 18.84 -9.44
CA ARG A 21 -3.28 19.86 -9.17
C ARG A 21 -1.87 19.35 -9.45
N ASN A 22 -1.66 18.03 -9.52
CA ASN A 22 -0.36 17.45 -9.83
C ASN A 22 -0.20 17.24 -11.34
N ARG A 23 0.55 18.14 -12.01
CA ARG A 23 0.79 18.07 -13.46
C ARG A 23 1.40 16.74 -13.90
N LEU A 24 2.30 16.15 -13.13
CA LEU A 24 2.94 14.89 -13.51
C LEU A 24 1.94 13.73 -13.53
N LEU A 25 1.02 13.69 -12.56
CA LEU A 25 -0.03 12.66 -12.55
C LEU A 25 -0.98 12.85 -13.72
N ILE A 26 -1.28 14.09 -14.10
CA ILE A 26 -2.18 14.35 -15.22
C ILE A 26 -1.70 13.73 -16.52
N TYR A 27 -0.41 13.87 -16.82
CA TYR A 27 0.15 13.38 -18.07
C TYR A 27 0.49 11.88 -18.07
N ASN A 28 0.72 11.27 -16.91
CA ASN A 28 1.26 9.92 -16.82
C ASN A 28 0.27 8.86 -16.31
N MET A 29 -0.88 9.26 -15.76
CA MET A 29 -1.91 8.29 -15.33
C MET A 29 -2.64 7.69 -16.53
N LYS A 30 -2.93 6.40 -16.43
CA LYS A 30 -3.73 5.68 -17.42
C LYS A 30 -5.19 6.10 -17.33
N SER A 31 -5.92 6.06 -18.45
CA SER A 31 -7.36 6.39 -18.47
C SER A 31 -8.18 5.54 -17.49
N VAL A 32 -7.82 4.28 -17.28
CA VAL A 32 -8.51 3.40 -16.31
C VAL A 32 -8.33 3.88 -14.86
N ASP A 33 -7.18 4.43 -14.52
CA ASP A 33 -6.92 4.97 -13.18
C ASP A 33 -7.67 6.29 -12.99
N TRP A 34 -7.77 7.09 -14.05
CA TRP A 34 -8.60 8.31 -14.05
C TRP A 34 -10.08 8.03 -13.81
N SER A 35 -10.65 6.99 -14.44
CA SER A 35 -12.03 6.58 -14.17
C SER A 35 -12.24 6.23 -12.70
N LYS A 36 -11.30 5.48 -12.09
CA LYS A 36 -11.37 5.15 -10.66
C LYS A 36 -11.29 6.39 -9.78
N ILE A 37 -10.41 7.33 -10.10
CA ILE A 37 -10.27 8.61 -9.37
C ILE A 37 -11.56 9.42 -9.45
N TYR A 38 -12.22 9.44 -10.60
CA TYR A 38 -13.50 10.14 -10.78
C TYR A 38 -14.61 9.51 -9.92
N GLU A 39 -14.68 8.18 -9.86
CA GLU A 39 -15.68 7.43 -9.10
C GLU A 39 -15.40 7.38 -7.57
N THR A 40 -14.26 7.90 -7.13
CA THR A 40 -13.82 7.78 -5.72
C THR A 40 -14.75 8.51 -4.75
N LYS A 41 -15.44 9.57 -5.19
CA LYS A 41 -16.40 10.29 -4.36
C LYS A 41 -17.54 9.36 -3.89
N ASP A 42 -17.98 8.46 -4.76
CA ASP A 42 -19.14 7.59 -4.49
C ASP A 42 -18.71 6.24 -3.90
N LYS A 43 -17.57 5.70 -4.36
CA LYS A 43 -17.10 4.36 -3.99
C LYS A 43 -15.99 4.34 -2.95
N GLY A 44 -15.47 5.50 -2.56
CA GLY A 44 -14.22 5.59 -1.81
C GLY A 44 -13.05 4.94 -2.57
N TYR A 45 -12.09 4.41 -1.83
CA TYR A 45 -10.87 3.80 -2.39
C TYR A 45 -11.00 2.30 -2.74
N MET A 46 -12.21 1.75 -2.79
CA MET A 46 -12.41 0.28 -2.91
C MET A 46 -11.81 -0.32 -4.20
N ASP A 47 -11.82 0.43 -5.30
CA ASP A 47 -11.35 -0.05 -6.62
C ASP A 47 -9.84 0.20 -6.86
N PHE A 48 -9.15 0.77 -5.86
CA PHE A 48 -7.75 1.14 -5.98
C PHE A 48 -6.85 -0.05 -5.69
N ASN A 49 -5.95 -0.34 -6.63
CA ASN A 49 -4.89 -1.31 -6.41
C ASN A 49 -3.68 -0.64 -5.71
N ILE A 50 -2.78 -1.46 -5.18
CA ILE A 50 -1.60 -0.97 -4.45
C ILE A 50 -0.73 -0.03 -5.32
N PRO A 51 -0.44 -0.32 -6.61
CA PRO A 51 0.33 0.60 -7.45
C PRO A 51 -0.29 2.00 -7.58
N LEU A 52 -1.61 2.09 -7.76
CA LEU A 52 -2.31 3.37 -7.85
C LEU A 52 -2.25 4.14 -6.52
N ILE A 53 -2.48 3.45 -5.40
CA ILE A 53 -2.37 4.05 -4.06
C ILE A 53 -0.95 4.58 -3.84
N TYR A 54 0.06 3.77 -4.17
CA TYR A 54 1.46 4.15 -4.05
C TYR A 54 1.78 5.42 -4.87
N ILE A 55 1.36 5.48 -6.14
CA ILE A 55 1.55 6.64 -7.02
C ILE A 55 0.90 7.89 -6.43
N ILE A 56 -0.33 7.79 -5.94
CA ILE A 56 -1.03 8.95 -5.37
C ILE A 56 -0.35 9.42 -4.09
N MET A 57 -0.02 8.50 -3.18
CA MET A 57 0.64 8.84 -1.92
C MET A 57 1.96 9.56 -2.14
N ARG A 58 2.86 9.01 -2.96
CA ARG A 58 4.18 9.63 -3.23
C ARG A 58 4.11 10.99 -3.91
N SER A 59 3.04 11.26 -4.65
CA SER A 59 2.92 12.44 -5.50
C SER A 59 2.06 13.54 -4.87
N CYS A 60 1.14 13.19 -3.97
CA CYS A 60 0.18 14.13 -3.41
C CYS A 60 0.38 14.38 -1.90
N ILE A 61 1.23 13.61 -1.22
CA ILE A 61 1.43 13.67 0.23
C ILE A 61 2.92 13.92 0.52
N PRO A 62 3.40 15.17 0.41
CA PRO A 62 4.84 15.47 0.56
C PRO A 62 5.39 15.18 1.97
N GLN A 63 4.52 15.12 3.00
CA GLN A 63 4.92 14.88 4.39
C GLN A 63 5.37 13.44 4.70
N ILE A 64 5.10 12.47 3.83
CA ILE A 64 5.43 11.05 4.07
C ILE A 64 6.69 10.61 3.31
N GLN A 65 7.70 11.45 3.23
CA GLN A 65 8.93 11.14 2.50
C GLN A 65 9.74 10.01 3.18
N PRO A 66 10.07 8.90 2.47
CA PRO A 66 10.95 7.87 2.99
C PRO A 66 12.39 8.37 3.16
N ALA A 67 13.13 7.80 4.11
CA ALA A 67 14.50 8.19 4.44
C ALA A 67 15.45 8.12 3.23
N LYS A 68 15.25 7.12 2.37
CA LYS A 68 16.08 6.87 1.17
C LYS A 68 15.45 7.35 -0.13
N GLY A 69 14.31 8.03 -0.06
CA GLY A 69 13.55 8.46 -1.24
C GLY A 69 12.71 7.36 -1.90
N TRP A 70 11.68 7.78 -2.61
CA TRP A 70 10.76 6.90 -3.32
C TRP A 70 11.48 6.13 -4.42
N GLY A 71 11.24 4.82 -4.52
CA GLY A 71 11.82 3.98 -5.57
C GLY A 71 13.35 3.82 -5.47
N SER A 72 13.96 4.13 -4.33
CA SER A 72 15.38 3.87 -4.07
C SER A 72 15.77 2.45 -4.49
N PRO A 73 17.00 2.16 -4.94
CA PRO A 73 17.45 0.78 -5.13
C PRO A 73 17.67 0.07 -3.79
N LYS A 74 17.96 0.82 -2.71
CA LYS A 74 18.25 0.28 -1.38
C LYS A 74 16.97 0.06 -0.57
N ASN A 75 16.85 -1.10 0.07
CA ASN A 75 15.74 -1.39 0.97
C ASN A 75 15.77 -0.45 2.19
N PRO A 76 14.58 -0.08 2.71
CA PRO A 76 14.49 0.47 4.05
C PRO A 76 15.08 -0.50 5.08
N GLU A 77 15.97 -0.02 5.92
CA GLU A 77 16.58 -0.75 7.04
C GLU A 77 15.59 -0.87 8.19
N ALA A 78 15.83 -1.81 9.11
CA ALA A 78 14.88 -2.11 10.20
C ALA A 78 14.53 -0.88 11.08
N HIS A 79 15.46 0.07 11.23
CA HIS A 79 15.26 1.28 12.03
C HIS A 79 14.60 2.44 11.25
N GLU A 80 14.51 2.36 9.92
CA GLU A 80 13.89 3.39 9.07
C GLU A 80 12.37 3.20 9.07
N ILE A 81 11.70 3.63 10.14
CA ILE A 81 10.28 3.31 10.41
C ILE A 81 9.32 4.48 10.12
N SER A 82 9.68 5.40 9.22
CA SER A 82 8.73 6.44 8.80
C SER A 82 7.58 5.85 7.98
N LEU A 83 6.46 6.59 7.86
CA LEU A 83 5.35 6.18 7.00
C LEU A 83 5.78 5.96 5.55
N GLY A 84 6.67 6.82 5.03
CA GLY A 84 7.21 6.66 3.68
C GLY A 84 7.98 5.37 3.52
N ASP A 85 8.81 5.03 4.51
CA ASP A 85 9.61 3.80 4.49
C ASP A 85 8.72 2.55 4.52
N ASP A 86 7.64 2.58 5.29
CA ASP A 86 6.66 1.50 5.36
C ASP A 86 5.87 1.33 4.07
N ILE A 87 5.51 2.42 3.40
CA ILE A 87 4.89 2.38 2.07
C ILE A 87 5.87 1.78 1.04
N GLU A 88 7.15 2.14 1.11
CA GLU A 88 8.20 1.53 0.27
C GLU A 88 8.37 0.02 0.57
N ARG A 89 8.31 -0.40 1.83
CA ARG A 89 8.31 -1.83 2.19
C ARG A 89 7.14 -2.56 1.55
N CYS A 90 5.92 -2.03 1.65
CA CYS A 90 4.74 -2.63 1.01
C CYS A 90 4.93 -2.77 -0.51
N ARG A 91 5.42 -1.73 -1.19
CA ARG A 91 5.70 -1.77 -2.63
C ARG A 91 6.72 -2.86 -2.96
N ARG A 92 7.79 -2.97 -2.18
CA ARG A 92 8.85 -3.96 -2.41
C ARG A 92 8.38 -5.39 -2.20
N TYR A 93 7.61 -5.64 -1.15
CA TYR A 93 7.01 -6.95 -0.94
C TYR A 93 6.10 -7.33 -2.11
N LEU A 94 5.26 -6.40 -2.58
CA LEU A 94 4.42 -6.62 -3.76
C LEU A 94 5.26 -6.93 -5.01
N ASN A 95 6.26 -6.11 -5.31
CA ASN A 95 7.14 -6.33 -6.47
C ASN A 95 7.87 -7.68 -6.36
N SER A 96 8.39 -8.02 -5.18
CA SER A 96 9.06 -9.31 -4.96
C SER A 96 8.13 -10.52 -5.16
N ILE A 97 6.82 -10.35 -5.04
CA ILE A 97 5.82 -11.39 -5.32
C ILE A 97 5.47 -11.40 -6.81
N MET A 98 5.29 -10.22 -7.42
CA MET A 98 4.85 -10.06 -8.81
C MET A 98 5.94 -10.32 -9.84
N ASP A 99 7.20 -10.03 -9.52
CA ASP A 99 8.35 -10.15 -10.43
C ASP A 99 8.93 -11.59 -10.45
N ARG A 100 8.31 -12.53 -9.74
CA ARG A 100 8.75 -13.92 -9.73
C ARG A 100 8.45 -14.57 -11.07
N GLY A 101 9.44 -15.28 -11.63
CA GLY A 101 9.25 -16.15 -12.79
C GLY A 101 8.57 -17.48 -12.46
N ASN A 102 8.29 -17.76 -11.17
CA ASN A 102 7.57 -18.94 -10.72
C ASN A 102 6.57 -18.58 -9.61
N THR A 103 5.56 -19.43 -9.44
CA THR A 103 4.51 -19.25 -8.42
C THR A 103 4.86 -19.92 -7.09
N THR A 104 6.01 -20.58 -6.99
CA THR A 104 6.44 -21.30 -5.79
C THR A 104 7.11 -20.36 -4.79
N VAL A 105 6.52 -20.25 -3.61
CA VAL A 105 7.09 -19.55 -2.45
C VAL A 105 7.31 -20.55 -1.32
N SER A 106 8.49 -20.50 -0.68
CA SER A 106 8.74 -21.37 0.47
C SER A 106 7.93 -20.88 1.68
N TYR A 107 7.58 -21.78 2.60
CA TYR A 107 6.90 -21.41 3.84
C TYR A 107 7.69 -20.36 4.65
N GLN A 108 9.02 -20.48 4.68
CA GLN A 108 9.89 -19.53 5.37
C GLN A 108 9.79 -18.13 4.75
N GLU A 109 9.82 -18.05 3.43
CA GLU A 109 9.73 -16.79 2.70
C GLU A 109 8.35 -16.16 2.84
N LEU A 110 7.29 -16.97 2.74
CA LEU A 110 5.91 -16.52 2.97
C LEU A 110 5.76 -15.93 4.38
N ASN A 111 6.27 -16.62 5.41
CA ASN A 111 6.27 -16.11 6.78
C ASN A 111 7.07 -14.81 6.93
N ALA A 112 8.18 -14.65 6.22
CA ALA A 112 8.95 -13.41 6.25
C ALA A 112 8.14 -12.24 5.68
N PHE A 113 7.42 -12.44 4.56
CA PHE A 113 6.49 -11.43 4.03
C PHE A 113 5.38 -11.10 5.03
N PHE A 114 4.70 -12.12 5.57
CA PHE A 114 3.63 -11.91 6.55
C PHE A 114 4.13 -11.16 7.79
N SER A 115 5.29 -11.53 8.34
CA SER A 115 5.88 -10.84 9.48
C SER A 115 6.14 -9.37 9.14
N GLY A 116 6.76 -9.09 7.99
CA GLY A 116 7.04 -7.74 7.54
C GLY A 116 5.78 -6.90 7.34
N PHE A 117 4.72 -7.48 6.76
CA PHE A 117 3.44 -6.80 6.60
C PHE A 117 2.74 -6.54 7.94
N LYS A 118 2.79 -7.48 8.89
CA LYS A 118 2.24 -7.29 10.23
C LYS A 118 2.93 -6.16 10.98
N ASP A 119 4.25 -6.04 10.86
CA ASP A 119 4.99 -4.96 11.50
C ASP A 119 4.61 -3.58 10.92
N VAL A 120 4.46 -3.49 9.60
CA VAL A 120 3.92 -2.28 8.94
C VAL A 120 2.50 -2.00 9.40
N ALA A 121 1.65 -3.02 9.45
CA ALA A 121 0.25 -2.89 9.86
C ALA A 121 0.11 -2.31 11.26
N ARG A 122 0.89 -2.80 12.24
CA ARG A 122 0.92 -2.25 13.60
C ARG A 122 1.30 -0.77 13.62
N ARG A 123 2.32 -0.38 12.85
CA ARG A 123 2.74 1.03 12.79
C ARG A 123 1.66 1.91 12.17
N PHE A 124 0.93 1.43 11.16
CA PHE A 124 -0.20 2.16 10.61
C PHE A 124 -1.39 2.22 11.54
N GLU A 125 -1.68 1.17 12.31
CA GLU A 125 -2.71 1.19 13.36
C GLU A 125 -2.41 2.29 14.38
N ILE A 126 -1.17 2.34 14.90
CA ILE A 126 -0.72 3.37 15.84
C ILE A 126 -0.85 4.76 15.22
N PHE A 127 -0.37 4.95 13.99
CA PHE A 127 -0.43 6.25 13.31
C PHE A 127 -1.88 6.72 13.09
N LEU A 128 -2.78 5.81 12.72
CA LEU A 128 -4.19 6.11 12.44
C LEU A 128 -5.06 6.14 13.71
N GLY A 129 -4.49 5.86 14.89
CA GLY A 129 -5.26 5.77 16.15
C GLY A 129 -6.28 4.64 16.16
N LYS A 130 -5.99 3.54 15.48
CA LYS A 130 -6.85 2.34 15.43
C LYS A 130 -6.69 1.47 16.66
N GLU A 131 -7.65 0.59 16.87
CA GLU A 131 -7.55 -0.44 17.90
C GLU A 131 -6.39 -1.40 17.58
N PRO A 132 -5.65 -1.88 18.60
CA PRO A 132 -4.55 -2.81 18.39
C PRO A 132 -5.01 -4.08 17.66
N ASN A 133 -4.28 -4.45 16.60
CA ASN A 133 -4.50 -5.62 15.75
C ASN A 133 -5.71 -5.57 14.78
N GLU A 134 -6.34 -4.41 14.57
CA GLU A 134 -7.43 -4.26 13.59
C GLU A 134 -7.01 -4.66 12.16
N PHE A 135 -5.80 -4.29 11.73
CA PHE A 135 -5.19 -4.72 10.46
C PHE A 135 -4.42 -6.02 10.61
N VAL A 136 -3.69 -6.22 11.70
CA VAL A 136 -2.85 -7.42 11.91
C VAL A 136 -3.67 -8.70 11.86
N SER A 137 -4.86 -8.71 12.48
CA SER A 137 -5.74 -9.88 12.55
C SER A 137 -6.22 -10.35 11.18
N GLN A 138 -6.30 -9.46 10.19
CA GLN A 138 -6.67 -9.81 8.81
C GLN A 138 -5.64 -10.76 8.18
N PHE A 139 -4.36 -10.66 8.57
CA PHE A 139 -3.32 -11.56 8.11
C PHE A 139 -3.42 -12.96 8.78
N ASP A 140 -3.99 -13.05 9.97
CA ASP A 140 -4.18 -14.35 10.64
C ASP A 140 -5.30 -15.15 9.97
N VAL A 141 -6.37 -14.48 9.52
CA VAL A 141 -7.42 -15.10 8.70
C VAL A 141 -6.84 -15.65 7.39
N LEU A 142 -5.99 -14.87 6.72
CA LEU A 142 -5.35 -15.29 5.47
C LEU A 142 -4.40 -16.47 5.66
N LYS A 143 -3.74 -16.60 6.81
CA LYS A 143 -2.90 -17.76 7.13
C LYS A 143 -3.71 -19.06 7.26
N THR A 144 -4.99 -18.94 7.58
CA THR A 144 -5.92 -20.08 7.69
C THR A 144 -6.71 -20.38 6.41
N CYS A 145 -6.64 -19.51 5.39
CA CYS A 145 -7.20 -19.81 4.08
C CYS A 145 -6.35 -20.89 3.39
N SER A 146 -6.84 -22.13 3.42
CA SER A 146 -6.37 -23.20 2.54
C SER A 146 -6.59 -22.77 1.09
N MET A 147 -5.53 -22.78 0.28
CA MET A 147 -5.65 -22.72 -1.18
C MET A 147 -5.90 -24.10 -1.80
N ASP A 148 -5.89 -25.16 -0.99
CA ASP A 148 -5.96 -26.56 -1.41
C ASP A 148 -7.33 -27.19 -1.09
N GLU A 149 -8.42 -26.54 -1.50
CA GLU A 149 -9.72 -27.22 -1.65
C GLU A 149 -10.24 -27.03 -3.07
N ASP A 150 -9.52 -27.62 -4.02
CA ASP A 150 -10.04 -27.99 -5.35
C ASP A 150 -9.28 -29.25 -5.82
N ILE A 151 -9.67 -30.42 -5.31
CA ILE A 151 -9.41 -31.75 -5.93
C ILE A 151 -10.73 -32.52 -5.94
#